data_AF-A0A1V1T7P4-F1
#
_entry.id   AF-A0A1V1T7P4-F1
#
_cell.length_a   1.000
_cell.length_b   1.000
_cell.length_c   1.000
_cell.angle_alpha   90.00
_cell.angle_beta   90.00
_cell.angle_gamma   90.00
#
_symmetry.space_group_name_H-M   'P 1'
#
loop_
_entity.id
_entity.type
_entity.pdbx_description
1 polymer ?
#
loop_
_entity_poly.entity_id
_entity_poly.type
_entity_poly.pdbx_seq_one_letter_code
_entity_poly.pdbx_strand_id
1 'polypeptide(L)'
;MLMAQKTWSSCMVHLFLALGVAAGADGADFKSRCLTFKPESYISNATLNRLEYVTAGTNLAFPDNDASCNRASQVVNVDLCRIALLVPTSQRSGFHYELWLPESWNGRTLATGNGGLDGCIKYEDIAYGATNGFARYDSKRVLQLMFKSFSMGLA
;
A
#
# COMPACT_ATOMS: atom_id res chain seq x y z
N MET A 1 -23.16 -5.96 -52.66
CA MET A 1 -22.07 -6.00 -53.66
C MET A 1 -21.17 -4.81 -53.39
N LEU A 2 -19.90 -5.08 -53.08
CA LEU A 2 -18.87 -4.14 -52.62
C LEU A 2 -18.48 -3.08 -53.67
N MET A 3 -17.70 -2.09 -53.17
CA MET A 3 -16.69 -1.23 -53.80
C MET A 3 -17.11 0.25 -53.92
N ALA A 4 -16.32 1.27 -53.54
CA ALA A 4 -14.94 1.34 -53.05
C ALA A 4 -14.65 2.74 -52.44
N GLN A 5 -13.58 2.82 -51.65
CA GLN A 5 -13.00 3.99 -50.96
C GLN A 5 -12.27 4.99 -51.90
N LYS A 6 -11.85 6.14 -51.30
CA LYS A 6 -10.77 7.10 -51.67
C LYS A 6 -11.29 8.39 -52.33
N THR A 7 -11.03 9.59 -51.83
CA THR A 7 -9.70 10.20 -51.64
C THR A 7 -9.65 11.29 -50.55
N TRP A 8 -8.49 11.39 -49.90
CA TRP A 8 -8.04 12.45 -49.01
C TRP A 8 -7.81 13.79 -49.73
N SER A 9 -8.02 14.93 -49.05
CA SER A 9 -7.01 15.99 -48.81
C SER A 9 -7.62 17.39 -48.68
N SER A 10 -7.12 18.12 -47.67
CA SER A 10 -7.08 19.59 -47.56
C SER A 10 -8.33 20.35 -47.11
N CYS A 11 -8.51 20.43 -45.78
CA CYS A 11 -8.98 21.67 -45.14
C CYS A 11 -8.48 21.72 -43.68
N MET A 12 -7.17 21.59 -43.49
CA MET A 12 -6.51 21.99 -42.25
C MET A 12 -6.16 23.49 -42.34
N VAL A 13 -7.06 24.38 -41.94
CA VAL A 13 -6.62 25.65 -41.33
C VAL A 13 -7.69 26.22 -40.38
N HIS A 14 -7.28 26.40 -39.12
CA HIS A 14 -7.85 27.29 -38.11
C HIS A 14 -9.22 26.95 -37.49
N LEU A 15 -9.18 26.10 -36.46
CA LEU A 15 -9.80 26.45 -35.18
C LEU A 15 -8.77 26.23 -34.07
N PHE A 16 -7.84 27.19 -33.97
CA PHE A 16 -6.93 27.31 -32.85
C PHE A 16 -7.67 27.97 -31.66
N LEU A 17 -7.34 27.48 -30.47
CA LEU A 17 -7.56 28.09 -29.16
C LEU A 17 -9.03 28.22 -28.71
N ALA A 18 -9.52 27.16 -28.08
CA ALA A 18 -10.36 27.34 -26.90
C ALA A 18 -10.17 26.18 -25.92
N LEU A 19 -9.69 26.55 -24.73
CA LEU A 19 -9.80 25.83 -23.47
C LEU A 19 -8.91 24.60 -23.26
N GLY A 20 -7.75 24.90 -22.67
CA GLY A 20 -7.35 24.24 -21.44
C GLY A 20 -6.74 22.86 -21.63
N VAL A 21 -5.42 22.84 -21.72
CA VAL A 21 -4.68 21.75 -21.08
C VAL A 21 -5.13 21.75 -19.62
N ALA A 22 -6.11 20.90 -19.28
CA ALA A 22 -6.23 20.41 -17.93
C ALA A 22 -4.97 19.57 -17.70
N ALA A 23 -3.87 20.24 -17.40
CA ALA A 23 -2.84 19.65 -16.59
C ALA A 23 -3.57 19.33 -15.29
N GLY A 24 -4.09 18.11 -15.18
CA GLY A 24 -4.36 17.51 -13.90
C GLY A 24 -3.02 17.52 -13.18
N ALA A 25 -2.73 18.62 -12.47
CA ALA A 25 -1.95 18.52 -11.28
C ALA A 25 -2.70 17.48 -10.48
N ASP A 26 -2.13 16.28 -10.37
CA ASP A 26 -2.53 15.32 -9.35
C ASP A 26 -2.05 15.93 -8.01
N GLY A 27 -2.65 17.07 -7.67
CA GLY A 27 -2.32 17.98 -6.58
C GLY A 27 -3.09 17.60 -5.32
N ALA A 28 -3.56 16.35 -5.26
CA ALA A 28 -3.96 15.75 -4.00
C ALA A 28 -2.72 15.73 -3.10
N ASP A 29 -2.83 16.30 -1.89
CA ASP A 29 -1.79 16.19 -0.87
C ASP A 29 -1.46 14.72 -0.58
N PHE A 30 -0.28 14.46 0.00
CA PHE A 30 0.19 13.09 0.22
C PHE A 30 -0.81 12.25 1.04
N LYS A 31 -1.46 12.85 2.04
CA LYS A 31 -2.49 12.20 2.85
C LYS A 31 -3.69 11.79 1.99
N SER A 32 -4.19 12.66 1.11
CA SER A 32 -5.28 12.35 0.20
C SER A 32 -4.90 11.21 -0.76
N ARG A 33 -3.68 11.21 -1.31
CA ARG A 33 -3.20 10.10 -2.15
C ARG A 33 -3.09 8.78 -1.37
N CYS A 34 -2.63 8.84 -0.12
CA CYS A 34 -2.59 7.69 0.76
C CYS A 34 -4.00 7.12 1.01
N LEU A 35 -4.95 7.95 1.43
CA LEU A 35 -6.29 7.51 1.81
C LEU A 35 -7.17 7.07 0.62
N THR A 36 -6.80 7.47 -0.59
CA THR A 36 -7.46 7.02 -1.84
C THR A 36 -6.73 5.86 -2.51
N PHE A 37 -5.57 5.43 -1.98
CA PHE A 37 -4.79 4.35 -2.55
C PHE A 37 -5.54 3.01 -2.45
N LYS A 38 -5.55 2.26 -3.55
CA LYS A 38 -6.23 0.96 -3.66
C LYS A 38 -5.19 -0.15 -3.84
N PRO A 39 -4.54 -0.63 -2.76
CA PRO A 39 -3.50 -1.65 -2.88
C PRO A 39 -4.02 -2.97 -3.48
N GLU A 40 -5.29 -3.29 -3.27
CA GLU A 40 -5.94 -4.51 -3.77
C GLU A 40 -6.02 -4.56 -5.31
N SER A 41 -5.88 -3.44 -6.02
CA SER A 41 -5.78 -3.46 -7.49
C SER A 41 -4.43 -3.99 -8.01
N TYR A 42 -3.43 -4.09 -7.14
CA TYR A 42 -2.07 -4.53 -7.49
C TYR A 42 -1.73 -5.92 -6.96
N ILE A 43 -2.48 -6.43 -5.97
CA ILE A 43 -2.24 -7.73 -5.34
C ILE A 43 -3.55 -8.53 -5.38
N SER A 44 -3.56 -9.59 -6.18
CA SER A 44 -4.73 -10.45 -6.33
C SER A 44 -5.06 -11.16 -5.02
N ASN A 45 -6.36 -11.25 -4.72
CA ASN A 45 -6.92 -11.88 -3.52
C ASN A 45 -6.45 -11.27 -2.19
N ALA A 46 -5.84 -10.09 -2.20
CA ALA A 46 -5.52 -9.38 -0.97
C ALA A 46 -6.79 -8.82 -0.32
N THR A 47 -6.77 -8.73 1.02
CA THR A 47 -7.76 -8.00 1.82
C THR A 47 -7.06 -6.85 2.51
N LEU A 48 -7.57 -5.63 2.34
CA LEU A 48 -7.09 -4.45 3.03
C LEU A 48 -7.50 -4.45 4.51
N ASN A 49 -6.51 -4.53 5.40
CA ASN A 49 -6.74 -4.50 6.86
C ASN A 49 -6.58 -3.10 7.45
N ARG A 50 -5.62 -2.31 6.93
CA ARG A 50 -5.36 -0.92 7.35
C ARG A 50 -4.89 -0.08 6.18
N LEU A 51 -5.37 1.15 6.10
CA LEU A 51 -4.87 2.20 5.22
C LEU A 51 -4.89 3.50 6.02
N GLU A 52 -3.71 3.98 6.43
CA GLU A 52 -3.58 5.07 7.40
C GLU A 52 -2.51 6.05 6.95
N TYR A 53 -2.84 7.34 6.98
CA TYR A 53 -1.81 8.38 6.96
C TYR A 53 -1.33 8.60 8.40
N VAL A 54 -0.03 8.41 8.63
CA VAL A 54 0.61 8.49 9.95
C VAL A 54 1.54 9.68 9.94
N THR A 55 1.38 10.58 10.92
CA THR A 55 2.24 11.76 11.06
C THR A 55 3.49 11.45 11.87
N ALA A 56 4.58 12.17 11.61
CA ALA A 56 5.81 12.11 12.39
C ALA A 56 5.55 12.33 13.90
N GLY A 57 6.25 11.57 14.73
CA GLY A 57 6.09 11.53 16.19
C GLY A 57 4.97 10.61 16.68
N THR A 58 4.16 10.02 15.79
CA THR A 58 3.08 9.11 16.21
C THR A 58 3.66 7.83 16.82
N ASN A 59 3.16 7.45 18.00
CA ASN A 59 3.42 6.13 18.59
C ASN A 59 2.30 5.17 18.18
N LEU A 60 2.56 4.33 17.17
CA LEU A 60 1.61 3.33 16.70
C LEU A 60 1.51 2.19 17.70
N ALA A 61 0.29 1.77 18.03
CA ALA A 61 0.03 0.58 18.81
C ALA A 61 -0.32 -0.62 17.90
N PHE A 62 0.08 -1.82 18.31
CA PHE A 62 -0.15 -3.07 17.59
C PHE A 62 -0.86 -4.08 18.51
N PRO A 63 -2.14 -3.85 18.86
CA PRO A 63 -2.89 -4.76 19.74
C PRO A 63 -3.08 -6.15 19.14
N ASP A 64 -3.01 -6.26 17.81
CA ASP A 64 -3.17 -7.52 17.07
C ASP A 64 -1.85 -8.31 16.96
N ASN A 65 -0.74 -7.81 17.53
CA ASN A 65 0.50 -8.59 17.60
C ASN A 65 0.40 -9.66 18.70
N ASP A 66 0.97 -10.83 18.41
CA ASP A 66 1.13 -11.86 19.42
C ASP A 66 2.05 -11.37 20.55
N ALA A 67 1.72 -11.71 21.80
CA ALA A 67 2.50 -11.29 22.95
C ALA A 67 3.96 -11.76 22.89
N SER A 68 4.24 -12.91 22.27
CA SER A 68 5.59 -13.45 22.07
C SER A 68 6.45 -12.58 21.15
N CYS A 69 5.85 -11.76 20.29
CA CYS A 69 6.59 -10.79 19.47
C CYS A 69 7.22 -9.68 20.29
N ASN A 70 6.75 -9.44 21.53
CA ASN A 70 7.23 -8.42 22.47
C ASN A 70 7.41 -7.03 21.83
N ARG A 71 6.46 -6.64 20.99
CA ARG A 71 6.45 -5.40 20.20
C ARG A 71 5.05 -4.81 20.16
N ALA A 72 4.64 -4.20 21.27
CA ALA A 72 3.30 -3.64 21.41
C ALA A 72 3.14 -2.30 20.69
N SER A 73 4.23 -1.57 20.44
CA SER A 73 4.17 -0.24 19.81
C SER A 73 5.47 0.14 19.10
N GLN A 74 5.40 1.14 18.22
CA GLN A 74 6.55 1.73 17.53
C GLN A 74 6.33 3.22 17.25
N VAL A 75 7.32 4.05 17.58
CA VAL A 75 7.33 5.47 17.20
C VAL A 75 7.75 5.62 15.75
N VAL A 76 7.00 6.42 15.00
CA VAL A 76 7.25 6.74 13.59
C VAL A 76 7.74 8.18 13.49
N ASN A 77 8.95 8.40 12.97
CA ASN A 77 9.59 9.73 12.98
C ASN A 77 9.42 10.53 11.68
N VAL A 78 8.66 10.01 10.71
CA VAL A 78 8.38 10.66 9.43
C VAL A 78 6.90 10.52 9.09
N ASP A 79 6.39 11.48 8.32
CA ASP A 79 5.07 11.36 7.71
C ASP A 79 5.08 10.21 6.69
N LEU A 80 4.10 9.31 6.78
CA LEU A 80 4.03 8.14 5.90
C LEU A 80 2.61 7.62 5.67
N CYS A 81 2.45 6.84 4.60
CA CYS A 81 1.27 6.03 4.35
C CYS A 81 1.54 4.59 4.79
N ARG A 82 0.76 4.11 5.74
CA ARG A 82 0.80 2.75 6.27
C ARG A 82 -0.29 1.91 5.61
N ILE A 83 0.11 0.78 5.06
CA ILE A 83 -0.77 -0.16 4.37
C ILE A 83 -0.56 -1.54 5.00
N ALA A 84 -1.62 -2.14 5.52
CA ALA A 84 -1.61 -3.51 6.01
C ALA A 84 -2.58 -4.37 5.22
N LEU A 85 -2.10 -5.49 4.67
CA LEU A 85 -2.90 -6.43 3.90
C LEU A 85 -2.84 -7.81 4.52
N LEU A 86 -3.88 -8.60 4.28
CA LEU A 86 -3.85 -10.05 4.37
C LEU A 86 -3.82 -10.62 2.96
N VAL A 87 -2.88 -11.52 2.68
CA VAL A 87 -2.75 -12.15 1.36
C VAL A 87 -2.77 -13.66 1.51
N PRO A 88 -3.84 -14.34 1.06
CA PRO A 88 -3.90 -15.80 1.02
C PRO A 88 -2.89 -16.36 0.02
N THR A 89 -2.23 -17.46 0.40
CA THR A 89 -1.33 -18.23 -0.47
C THR A 89 -1.88 -19.62 -0.78
N SER A 90 -2.79 -20.13 0.04
CA SER A 90 -3.59 -21.33 -0.23
C SER A 90 -4.90 -21.25 0.56
N GLN A 91 -5.73 -22.30 0.49
CA GLN A 91 -6.96 -22.39 1.31
C GLN A 91 -6.68 -22.42 2.82
N ARG A 92 -5.45 -22.77 3.24
CA ARG A 92 -5.07 -22.92 4.65
C ARG A 92 -3.87 -22.08 5.08
N SER A 93 -3.36 -21.20 4.22
CA SER A 93 -2.19 -20.37 4.51
C SER A 93 -2.28 -19.00 3.86
N GLY A 94 -1.64 -18.03 4.48
CA GLY A 94 -1.48 -16.67 3.96
C GLY A 94 -0.33 -15.95 4.66
N PHE A 95 -0.25 -14.65 4.44
CA PHE A 95 0.64 -13.77 5.20
C PHE A 95 -0.02 -12.43 5.44
N HIS A 96 0.33 -11.80 6.56
CA HIS A 96 0.13 -10.36 6.73
C HIS A 96 1.29 -9.64 6.05
N TYR A 97 0.97 -8.56 5.35
CA TYR A 97 1.92 -7.70 4.66
C TYR A 97 1.76 -6.27 5.20
N GLU A 98 2.85 -5.66 5.64
CA GLU A 98 2.88 -4.26 6.08
C GLU A 98 3.83 -3.49 5.18
N LEU A 99 3.37 -2.38 4.62
CA LEU A 99 4.12 -1.48 3.75
C LEU A 99 3.99 -0.06 4.26
N TRP A 100 5.13 0.57 4.53
CA TRP A 100 5.23 1.97 4.94
C TRP A 100 5.90 2.77 3.82
N LEU A 101 5.15 3.70 3.26
CA LEU A 101 5.57 4.61 2.21
C LEU A 101 5.81 5.99 2.82
N PRO A 102 7.06 6.43 3.06
CA PRO A 102 7.31 7.77 3.57
C PRO A 102 6.91 8.83 2.54
N GLU A 103 6.45 9.99 3.02
CA GLU A 103 6.14 11.12 2.15
C GLU A 103 7.38 11.59 1.38
N SER A 104 8.52 11.68 2.08
CA SER A 104 9.83 11.92 1.48
C SER A 104 10.50 10.62 1.05
N TRP A 105 10.01 10.02 -0.04
CA TRP A 105 10.56 8.80 -0.60
C TRP A 105 11.75 9.07 -1.54
N ASN A 106 12.88 8.39 -1.32
CA ASN A 106 14.10 8.53 -2.13
C ASN A 106 14.12 7.66 -3.39
N GLY A 107 12.99 7.02 -3.74
CA GLY A 107 12.85 6.12 -4.89
C GLY A 107 13.36 4.69 -4.64
N ARG A 108 13.84 4.36 -3.44
CA ARG A 108 14.36 3.03 -3.10
C ARG A 108 13.36 2.25 -2.26
N THR A 109 13.23 0.97 -2.57
CA THR A 109 12.43 0.01 -1.80
C THR A 109 13.35 -0.88 -0.98
N LEU A 110 12.93 -1.28 0.23
CA LEU A 110 13.70 -2.20 1.06
C LEU A 110 12.77 -3.24 1.69
N ALA A 111 13.04 -4.53 1.46
CA ALA A 111 12.29 -5.66 2.03
C ALA A 111 12.92 -6.13 3.33
N THR A 112 12.15 -6.32 4.40
CA THR A 112 12.62 -6.92 5.66
C THR A 112 12.32 -8.41 5.68
N GLY A 113 12.89 -9.10 6.67
CA GLY A 113 12.49 -10.46 7.01
C GLY A 113 12.40 -10.64 8.54
N ASN A 114 11.72 -11.71 8.93
CA ASN A 114 11.55 -12.08 10.32
C ASN A 114 12.85 -12.69 10.91
N GLY A 115 12.87 -12.95 12.22
CA GLY A 115 14.01 -13.57 12.91
C GLY A 115 13.62 -14.88 13.58
N GLY A 116 14.46 -15.92 13.46
CA GLY A 116 14.15 -17.22 14.05
C GLY A 116 12.87 -17.84 13.48
N LEU A 117 11.97 -18.32 14.37
CA LEU A 117 10.69 -18.94 14.01
C LEU A 117 9.48 -18.10 14.45
N ASP A 118 9.68 -16.82 14.75
CA ASP A 118 8.74 -15.98 15.50
C ASP A 118 7.46 -15.60 14.73
N GLY A 119 7.53 -15.44 13.41
CA GLY A 119 6.41 -14.95 12.61
C GLY A 119 6.00 -13.53 12.98
N CYS A 120 6.96 -12.67 13.36
CA CYS A 120 6.70 -11.31 13.83
C CYS A 120 7.16 -10.26 12.83
N ILE A 121 6.29 -9.28 12.54
CA ILE A 121 6.69 -8.08 11.78
C ILE A 121 7.59 -7.23 12.68
N LYS A 122 8.76 -6.83 12.17
CA LYS A 122 9.71 -5.98 12.90
C LYS A 122 9.45 -4.52 12.60
N TYR A 123 8.45 -3.94 13.26
CA TYR A 123 8.03 -2.55 13.04
C TYR A 123 9.16 -1.54 13.27
N GLU A 124 10.12 -1.84 14.16
CA GLU A 124 11.31 -1.03 14.37
C GLU A 124 12.21 -0.94 13.11
N ASP A 125 12.38 -2.06 12.38
CA ASP A 125 13.14 -2.11 11.13
C ASP A 125 12.36 -1.44 9.99
N ILE A 126 11.02 -1.44 10.06
CA ILE A 126 10.18 -0.72 9.12
C ILE A 126 10.32 0.79 9.33
N ALA A 127 10.18 1.25 10.57
CA ALA A 127 10.29 2.64 10.96
C ALA A 127 11.68 3.23 10.65
N TYR A 128 12.74 2.45 10.90
CA TYR A 128 14.11 2.83 10.55
C TYR A 128 14.27 3.04 9.05
N GLY A 129 13.77 2.11 8.23
CA GLY A 129 13.80 2.22 6.77
C GLY A 129 13.05 3.45 6.26
N ALA A 130 11.82 3.66 6.75
CA ALA A 130 11.00 4.81 6.39
C ALA A 130 11.70 6.14 6.75
N THR A 131 12.33 6.23 7.92
CA THR A 131 13.08 7.42 8.36
C THR A 131 14.26 7.74 7.43
N ASN A 132 14.84 6.73 6.78
CA ASN A 132 15.91 6.90 5.80
C ASN A 132 15.37 7.07 4.35
N GLY A 133 14.07 7.34 4.20
CA GLY A 133 13.42 7.61 2.93
C GLY A 133 13.18 6.37 2.06
N PHE A 134 13.23 5.16 2.61
CA PHE A 134 12.89 3.94 1.86
C PHE A 134 11.41 3.63 1.96
N ALA A 135 10.81 3.18 0.85
CA ALA A 135 9.55 2.45 0.87
C ALA A 135 9.83 1.06 1.44
N ARG A 136 9.32 0.77 2.64
CA ARG A 136 9.76 -0.36 3.45
C ARG A 136 8.61 -1.30 3.71
N TYR A 137 8.81 -2.60 3.51
CA TYR A 137 7.80 -3.61 3.77
C TYR A 137 8.34 -4.85 4.47
N ASP A 138 7.49 -5.48 5.27
CA ASP A 138 7.73 -6.75 5.94
C ASP A 138 6.49 -7.65 5.82
N SER A 139 6.64 -8.94 6.07
CA SER A 139 5.53 -9.88 6.10
C SER A 139 5.68 -10.90 7.21
N LYS A 140 4.55 -11.41 7.71
CA LYS A 140 4.52 -12.57 8.61
C LYS A 140 3.57 -13.62 8.08
N ARG A 141 4.02 -14.88 8.05
CA ARG A 141 3.18 -16.02 7.64
C ARG A 141 2.09 -16.29 8.68
N VAL A 142 0.93 -16.71 8.20
CA VAL A 142 -0.21 -17.13 9.04
C VAL A 142 -0.89 -18.36 8.44
N LEU A 143 -1.41 -19.22 9.32
CA LEU A 143 -2.24 -20.36 8.96
C LEU A 143 -3.72 -19.94 8.96
N GLN A 144 -4.41 -20.10 7.82
CA GLN A 144 -5.81 -19.70 7.64
C GLN A 144 -6.78 -20.45 8.58
N LEU A 145 -6.37 -21.58 9.18
CA LEU A 145 -7.17 -22.29 10.17
C LEU A 145 -7.48 -21.42 11.40
N MET A 146 -6.64 -20.42 11.70
CA MET A 146 -6.87 -19.43 12.75
C MET A 146 -7.87 -18.33 12.35
N PHE A 147 -8.23 -18.19 11.06
CA PHE A 147 -9.09 -17.11 10.55
C PHE A 147 -10.59 -17.39 10.66
N LYS A 148 -11.03 -18.66 10.63
CA LYS A 148 -12.46 -18.99 10.77
C LYS A 148 -13.04 -18.53 12.11
N SER A 149 -12.25 -18.51 13.19
CA SER A 149 -12.72 -17.96 14.47
C SER A 149 -12.90 -16.44 14.46
N PHE A 150 -12.08 -15.70 13.71
CA PHE A 150 -12.15 -14.23 13.71
C PHE A 150 -13.29 -13.70 12.81
N SER A 151 -13.56 -14.37 11.69
CA SER A 151 -14.70 -14.04 10.82
C SER A 151 -16.06 -14.49 11.38
N MET A 152 -16.11 -15.44 12.32
CA MET A 152 -17.36 -15.90 12.95
C MET A 152 -17.71 -15.12 14.24
N GLY A 153 -16.86 -14.19 14.67
CA GLY A 153 -17.09 -13.31 15.83
C GLY A 153 -17.61 -11.91 15.49
N LEU A 154 -17.79 -11.61 14.20
CA LEU A 154 -18.52 -10.44 13.72
C LEU A 154 -19.77 -10.91 12.96
N ALA A 155 -20.76 -11.39 13.71
CA ALA A 155 -22.14 -11.54 13.29
C ALA A 155 -23.04 -11.14 14.46
#